data_AF-A0A947ZV76-F1
#
_entry.id   AF-A0A947ZV76-F1
#
_cell.length_a   1.000
_cell.length_b   1.000
_cell.length_c   1.000
_cell.angle_alpha   90.00
_cell.angle_beta   90.00
_cell.angle_gamma   90.00
#
_symmetry.space_group_name_H-M   'P 1'
#
loop_
_entity.id
_entity.type
_entity.pdbx_description
1 polymer ?
#
loop_
_entity_poly.entity_id
_entity_poly.type
_entity_poly.pdbx_seq_one_letter_code
_entity_poly.pdbx_strand_id
1 'polypeptide(L)'
;MRFPKGRSSLQNAKLEFVHLDNILADNKKERASKISGYLEIVYPDMVQLLYLKKGEPVNAGHFSRTERKQISISEVIEKAKKSSTGTVSIYETPEELVDMMLATFSIKPVFKNLDLSNVEPDKLFEKLTSVKFDGFMEIKRGVDISYVRFKEGAPTSGYFTWKVEGIAPDLLKAALKAAATAPGAVIVDAYDKLPVLAEHASPAQIELFVKAMNKLMAELKNIAGPTLVSKTIASSKEAASGHYPFLKEFEFNDEIKSQGKIVTTSEELGKGFAEWMDNFVDAFRIVLGKRLDGIVQIALKDFRFALKASSFGRYSKLKDLL
;
A
#
# COMPACT_ATOMS: atom_id res chain seq x y z
N MET A 1 17.15 -4.34 8.61
CA MET A 1 17.38 -4.38 7.16
C MET A 1 17.77 -3.00 6.69
N ARG A 2 18.48 -2.88 5.57
CA ARG A 2 18.90 -1.61 4.97
C ARG A 2 18.47 -1.60 3.51
N PHE A 3 17.84 -0.50 3.10
CA PHE A 3 17.33 -0.29 1.74
C PHE A 3 18.13 0.80 1.02
N PRO A 4 18.11 0.84 -0.34
CA PRO A 4 18.83 1.84 -1.10
C PRO A 4 18.30 3.25 -0.80
N LYS A 5 19.19 4.13 -0.37
CA LYS A 5 18.84 5.48 0.09
C LYS A 5 19.09 6.47 -1.04
N GLY A 6 18.12 7.34 -1.31
CA GLY A 6 18.32 8.51 -2.15
C GLY A 6 18.61 9.75 -1.30
N ARG A 7 18.13 10.92 -1.75
CA ARG A 7 18.35 12.18 -1.02
C ARG A 7 17.53 12.18 0.27
N SER A 8 18.18 12.46 1.40
CA SER A 8 17.48 12.51 2.69
C SER A 8 16.99 13.92 3.00
N SER A 9 15.71 14.07 3.35
CA SER A 9 15.17 15.30 3.95
C SER A 9 15.16 15.25 5.48
N LEU A 10 15.09 14.04 6.05
CA LEU A 10 15.20 13.77 7.47
C LEU A 10 15.96 12.46 7.66
N GLN A 11 16.90 12.38 8.60
CA GLN A 11 17.68 11.16 8.82
C GLN A 11 17.87 10.85 10.30
N ASN A 12 17.58 9.60 10.67
CA ASN A 12 17.77 9.03 12.00
C ASN A 12 17.21 9.89 13.14
N ALA A 13 16.12 10.63 12.89
CA ALA A 13 15.47 11.41 13.93
C ALA A 13 14.80 10.45 14.91
N LYS A 14 14.97 10.68 16.22
CA LYS A 14 14.34 9.83 17.22
C LYS A 14 12.83 10.00 17.18
N LEU A 15 12.12 8.88 17.17
CA LEU A 15 10.67 8.85 17.02
C LEU A 15 9.94 9.62 18.13
N GLU A 16 10.49 9.61 19.35
CA GLU A 16 9.98 10.35 20.53
C GLU A 16 9.89 11.87 20.31
N PHE A 17 10.68 12.44 19.39
CA PHE A 17 10.74 13.89 19.13
C PHE A 17 10.09 14.29 17.80
N VAL A 18 9.45 13.35 17.11
CA VAL A 18 8.91 13.58 15.77
C VAL A 18 7.38 13.50 15.77
N HIS A 19 6.75 14.60 15.35
CA HIS A 19 5.32 14.64 15.07
C HIS A 19 5.06 14.17 13.64
N LEU A 20 4.80 12.87 13.48
CA LEU A 20 4.60 12.26 12.15
C LEU A 20 3.48 12.91 11.34
N ASP A 21 2.40 13.37 11.99
CA ASP A 21 1.30 14.07 11.30
C ASP A 21 1.75 15.37 10.63
N ASN A 22 2.65 16.12 11.27
CA ASN A 22 3.17 17.36 10.72
C ASN A 22 4.05 17.06 9.50
N ILE A 23 4.91 16.04 9.59
CA ILE A 23 5.74 15.60 8.47
C ILE A 23 4.87 15.23 7.27
N LEU A 24 3.83 14.42 7.47
CA LEU A 24 2.95 14.00 6.39
C LEU A 24 2.12 15.17 5.82
N ALA A 25 1.70 16.11 6.67
CA ALA A 25 0.98 17.30 6.24
C ALA A 25 1.87 18.27 5.44
N ASP A 26 3.13 18.45 5.83
CA ASP A 26 4.08 19.35 5.16
C ASP A 26 4.46 18.83 3.77
N ASN A 27 4.69 17.52 3.65
CA ASN A 27 4.94 16.86 2.35
C ASN A 27 3.77 17.03 1.36
N LYS A 28 2.54 17.22 1.86
CA LYS A 28 1.35 17.44 1.03
C LYS A 28 1.18 18.90 0.57
N LYS A 29 1.55 19.87 1.41
CA LYS A 29 1.25 21.30 1.18
C LYS A 29 2.30 22.00 0.33
N GLU A 30 3.58 21.70 0.54
CA GLU A 30 4.66 22.42 -0.13
C GLU A 30 5.02 21.76 -1.47
N ARG A 31 4.93 22.51 -2.58
CA ARG A 31 5.35 21.99 -3.90
C ARG A 31 6.82 21.56 -3.92
N ALA A 32 7.67 22.20 -3.11
CA ALA A 32 9.08 21.85 -2.94
C ALA A 32 9.29 20.55 -2.13
N SER A 33 8.28 20.11 -1.38
CA SER A 33 8.31 18.96 -0.47
C SER A 33 7.50 17.77 -1.00
N LYS A 34 7.05 17.81 -2.27
CA LYS A 34 6.39 16.69 -2.96
C LYS A 34 7.40 15.61 -3.34
N ILE A 35 7.85 14.88 -2.31
CA ILE A 35 8.84 13.83 -2.45
C ILE A 35 8.14 12.55 -2.92
N SER A 36 8.70 11.92 -3.95
CA SER A 36 8.47 10.49 -4.23
C SER A 36 9.59 9.70 -3.55
N GLY A 37 9.24 8.61 -2.87
CA GLY A 37 10.21 7.80 -2.14
C GLY A 37 9.57 7.05 -0.99
N TYR A 38 10.24 7.00 0.16
CA TYR A 38 9.70 6.34 1.34
C TYR A 38 10.18 6.97 2.65
N LEU A 39 9.33 6.87 3.66
CA LEU A 39 9.65 7.11 5.05
C LEU A 39 9.98 5.77 5.70
N GLU A 40 11.17 5.68 6.28
CA GLU A 40 11.71 4.50 6.97
C GLU A 40 11.59 4.71 8.48
N ILE A 41 10.90 3.79 9.16
CA ILE A 41 10.85 3.73 10.62
C ILE A 41 11.58 2.47 11.08
N VAL A 42 12.69 2.67 11.79
CA VAL A 42 13.52 1.58 12.32
C VAL A 42 13.22 1.40 13.80
N TYR A 43 12.71 0.22 14.14
CA TYR A 43 12.53 -0.25 15.51
C TYR A 43 13.66 -1.22 15.89
N PRO A 44 13.80 -1.62 17.17
CA PRO A 44 14.85 -2.55 17.58
C PRO A 44 14.84 -3.90 16.84
N ASP A 45 13.66 -4.41 16.48
CA ASP A 45 13.44 -5.75 15.94
C ASP A 45 12.92 -5.77 14.49
N MET A 46 12.47 -4.62 13.97
CA MET A 46 11.77 -4.52 12.69
C MET A 46 11.96 -3.15 12.02
N VAL A 47 11.62 -3.08 10.74
CA VAL A 47 11.56 -1.87 9.93
C VAL A 47 10.16 -1.77 9.32
N GLN A 48 9.55 -0.60 9.40
CA GLN A 48 8.33 -0.28 8.66
C GLN A 48 8.63 0.81 7.64
N LEU A 49 8.08 0.65 6.44
CA LEU A 49 8.21 1.61 5.36
C LEU A 49 6.83 2.18 5.01
N LEU A 50 6.76 3.50 4.88
CA LEU A 50 5.62 4.20 4.33
C LEU A 50 6.03 4.79 2.97
N TYR A 51 5.45 4.27 1.90
CA TYR A 51 5.80 4.68 0.54
C TYR A 51 5.04 5.94 0.17
N LEU A 52 5.76 6.91 -0.39
CA LEU A 52 5.25 8.23 -0.75
C LEU A 52 5.31 8.40 -2.26
N LYS A 53 4.21 8.82 -2.89
CA LYS A 53 4.20 9.35 -4.26
C LYS A 53 3.74 10.79 -4.22
N LYS A 54 4.56 11.71 -4.73
CA LYS A 54 4.26 13.16 -4.77
C LYS A 54 3.84 13.73 -3.39
N GLY A 55 4.45 13.23 -2.32
CA GLY A 55 4.18 13.63 -0.93
C GLY A 55 3.00 12.92 -0.25
N GLU A 56 2.25 12.06 -0.94
CA GLU A 56 1.13 11.33 -0.35
C GLU A 56 1.50 9.87 -0.03
N PRO A 57 1.16 9.35 1.17
CA PRO A 57 1.29 7.94 1.47
C PRO A 57 0.41 7.08 0.55
N VAL A 58 1.04 6.23 -0.25
CA VAL A 58 0.34 5.34 -1.18
C VAL A 58 0.24 3.92 -0.68
N ASN A 59 1.28 3.38 -0.02
CA ASN A 59 1.33 2.00 0.48
C ASN A 59 2.19 1.93 1.76
N ALA A 60 2.13 0.80 2.48
CA ALA A 60 2.98 0.53 3.63
C ALA A 60 3.47 -0.93 3.69
N GLY A 61 4.69 -1.11 4.21
CA GLY A 61 5.33 -2.42 4.33
C GLY A 61 5.95 -2.64 5.70
N HIS A 62 5.96 -3.89 6.14
CA HIS A 62 6.61 -4.35 7.36
C HIS A 62 7.69 -5.38 7.01
N PHE A 63 8.85 -5.20 7.64
CA PHE A 63 10.05 -5.99 7.44
C PHE A 63 10.65 -6.37 8.79
N SER A 64 10.62 -7.64 9.14
CA SER A 64 11.33 -8.20 10.31
C SER A 64 12.25 -9.35 9.87
N ARG A 65 12.98 -9.95 10.82
CA ARG A 65 13.82 -11.11 10.51
C ARG A 65 13.02 -12.33 10.02
N THR A 66 11.75 -12.43 10.42
CA THR A 66 10.90 -13.60 10.17
C THR A 66 9.78 -13.32 9.18
N GLU A 67 9.41 -12.06 8.99
CA GLU A 67 8.23 -11.69 8.23
C GLU A 67 8.50 -10.50 7.31
N ARG A 68 8.00 -10.62 6.08
CA ARG A 68 7.83 -9.52 5.14
C ARG A 68 6.36 -9.49 4.76
N LYS A 69 5.65 -8.43 5.10
CA LYS A 69 4.23 -8.28 4.76
C LYS A 69 3.85 -6.85 4.43
N GLN A 70 2.87 -6.71 3.58
CA GLN A 70 2.19 -5.44 3.33
C GLN A 70 1.22 -5.19 4.48
N ILE A 71 1.20 -3.95 4.99
CA ILE A 71 0.34 -3.53 6.10
C ILE A 71 -0.41 -2.25 5.73
N SER A 72 -1.36 -1.84 6.57
CA SER A 72 -2.10 -0.61 6.31
C SER A 72 -1.24 0.62 6.64
N ILE A 73 -1.53 1.73 5.96
CA ILE A 73 -0.91 3.04 6.25
C ILE A 73 -1.22 3.46 7.70
N SER A 74 -2.47 3.26 8.15
CA SER A 74 -2.90 3.59 9.50
C SER A 74 -2.13 2.81 10.56
N GLU A 75 -1.84 1.52 10.33
CA GLU A 75 -1.09 0.70 11.29
C GLU A 75 0.32 1.24 11.52
N VAL A 76 1.01 1.65 10.45
CA VAL A 76 2.34 2.30 10.56
C VAL A 76 2.23 3.61 11.33
N ILE A 77 1.29 4.47 10.96
CA ILE A 77 1.13 5.80 11.56
C ILE A 77 0.79 5.68 13.05
N GLU A 78 -0.16 4.82 13.41
CA GLU A 78 -0.56 4.63 14.81
C GLU A 78 0.56 4.03 15.65
N LYS A 79 1.27 3.01 15.13
CA LYS A 79 2.39 2.42 15.86
C LYS A 79 3.50 3.43 16.05
N ALA A 80 3.82 4.21 15.02
CA ALA A 80 4.82 5.26 15.09
C ALA A 80 4.50 6.29 16.19
N LYS A 81 3.25 6.76 16.26
CA LYS A 81 2.80 7.72 17.28
C LYS A 81 2.85 7.19 18.72
N LYS A 82 2.57 5.90 18.90
CA LYS A 82 2.52 5.25 20.23
C LYS A 82 3.90 4.78 20.72
N SER A 83 4.91 4.78 19.86
CA SER A 83 6.22 4.23 20.17
C SER A 83 7.18 5.28 20.71
N SER A 84 7.80 4.99 21.86
CA SER A 84 8.87 5.82 22.46
C SER A 84 10.27 5.44 21.98
N THR A 85 10.41 4.38 21.18
CA THR A 85 11.68 3.87 20.69
C THR A 85 11.69 3.75 19.18
N GLY A 86 12.87 3.94 18.59
CA GLY A 86 13.09 3.86 17.15
C GLY A 86 13.50 5.19 16.53
N THR A 87 13.83 5.13 15.25
CA THR A 87 14.20 6.30 14.45
C THR A 87 13.39 6.38 13.18
N VAL A 88 13.22 7.60 12.68
CA VAL A 88 12.55 7.89 11.41
C VAL A 88 13.50 8.61 10.46
N SER A 89 13.47 8.20 9.20
CA SER A 89 14.19 8.84 8.09
C SER A 89 13.27 8.97 6.89
N ILE A 90 13.49 9.99 6.06
CA ILE A 90 12.74 10.22 4.83
C ILE A 90 13.75 10.26 3.69
N TYR A 91 13.57 9.38 2.72
CA TYR A 91 14.42 9.29 1.55
C TYR A 91 13.59 9.55 0.29
N GLU A 92 14.01 10.56 -0.46
CA GLU A 92 13.56 10.82 -1.82
C GLU A 92 14.26 9.86 -2.77
N THR A 93 13.47 9.05 -3.48
CA THR A 93 13.97 8.05 -4.42
C THR A 93 13.13 8.02 -5.69
N PRO A 94 13.68 7.53 -6.82
CA PRO A 94 12.91 7.37 -8.04
C PRO A 94 11.70 6.46 -7.82
N GLU A 95 10.57 6.79 -8.46
CA GLU A 95 9.33 6.00 -8.35
C GLU A 95 9.53 4.53 -8.73
N GLU A 96 10.42 4.26 -9.69
CA GLU A 96 10.79 2.90 -10.08
C GLU A 96 11.32 2.05 -8.92
N LEU A 97 12.13 2.64 -8.02
CA LEU A 97 12.61 1.92 -6.82
C LEU A 97 11.45 1.59 -5.89
N VAL A 98 10.55 2.54 -5.66
CA VAL A 98 9.36 2.34 -4.82
C VAL A 98 8.49 1.22 -5.39
N ASP A 99 8.27 1.21 -6.70
CA ASP A 99 7.47 0.19 -7.37
C ASP A 99 8.12 -1.21 -7.27
N MET A 100 9.44 -1.32 -7.42
CA MET A 100 10.17 -2.58 -7.20
C MET A 100 10.07 -3.07 -5.75
N MET A 101 10.28 -2.18 -4.78
CA MET A 101 10.17 -2.50 -3.35
C MET A 101 8.77 -2.99 -3.00
N LEU A 102 7.74 -2.38 -3.56
CA LEU A 102 6.36 -2.78 -3.34
C LEU A 102 6.00 -4.10 -4.04
N ALA A 103 6.49 -4.31 -5.26
CA ALA A 103 6.17 -5.49 -6.06
C ALA A 103 6.55 -6.79 -5.34
N THR A 104 7.60 -6.75 -4.53
CA THR A 104 8.07 -7.89 -3.74
C THR A 104 7.06 -8.45 -2.72
N PHE A 105 6.04 -7.67 -2.33
CA PHE A 105 4.99 -8.14 -1.41
C PHE A 105 3.88 -8.92 -2.14
N SER A 106 3.60 -8.54 -3.39
CA SER A 106 2.40 -9.01 -4.10
C SER A 106 2.73 -9.93 -5.29
N ILE A 107 3.96 -9.90 -5.78
CA ILE A 107 4.40 -10.71 -6.92
C ILE A 107 5.24 -11.88 -6.44
N LYS A 108 4.91 -13.06 -6.98
CA LYS A 108 5.73 -14.25 -6.80
C LYS A 108 6.96 -14.14 -7.72
N PRO A 109 8.19 -14.25 -7.18
CA PRO A 109 9.39 -14.24 -8.01
C PRO A 109 9.43 -15.45 -8.94
N VAL A 110 9.97 -15.25 -10.15
CA VAL A 110 10.25 -16.30 -11.14
C VAL A 110 11.45 -17.14 -10.69
N PHE A 111 12.46 -16.49 -10.11
CA PHE A 111 13.58 -17.14 -9.44
C PHE A 111 13.62 -16.70 -7.99
N LYS A 112 13.63 -17.64 -7.05
CA LYS A 112 13.65 -17.33 -5.62
C LYS A 112 14.86 -17.98 -4.96
N ASN A 113 15.52 -17.21 -4.09
CA ASN A 113 16.64 -17.61 -3.28
C ASN A 113 17.82 -18.19 -4.10
N LEU A 114 18.13 -17.57 -5.24
CA LEU A 114 19.27 -17.97 -6.04
C LEU A 114 20.58 -17.53 -5.34
N ASP A 115 21.37 -18.48 -4.89
CA ASP A 115 22.66 -18.21 -4.24
C ASP A 115 23.77 -18.03 -5.29
N LEU A 116 24.27 -16.81 -5.43
CA LEU A 116 25.34 -16.48 -6.37
C LEU A 116 26.70 -17.03 -5.96
N SER A 117 26.83 -17.61 -4.77
CA SER A 117 28.04 -18.38 -4.40
C SER A 117 28.16 -19.67 -5.21
N ASN A 118 27.03 -20.19 -5.70
CA ASN A 118 26.94 -21.44 -6.45
C ASN A 118 26.67 -21.24 -7.95
N VAL A 119 26.42 -20.00 -8.37
CA VAL A 119 26.03 -19.66 -9.73
C VAL A 119 26.92 -18.53 -10.25
N GLU A 120 27.65 -18.81 -11.32
CA GLU A 120 28.48 -17.80 -11.98
C GLU A 120 27.61 -16.67 -12.54
N PRO A 121 27.88 -15.39 -12.20
CA PRO A 121 27.10 -14.27 -12.72
C PRO A 121 27.07 -14.19 -14.26
N ASP A 122 28.08 -14.70 -14.96
CA ASP A 122 28.07 -14.73 -16.43
C ASP A 122 26.93 -15.59 -16.98
N LYS A 123 26.78 -16.82 -16.46
CA LYS A 123 25.69 -17.73 -16.84
C LYS A 123 24.32 -17.16 -16.53
N LEU A 124 24.18 -16.43 -15.41
CA LEU A 124 22.94 -15.74 -15.07
C LEU A 124 22.59 -14.69 -16.13
N PHE A 125 23.53 -13.82 -16.50
CA PHE A 125 23.29 -12.76 -17.49
C PHE A 125 23.06 -13.30 -18.90
N GLU A 126 23.78 -14.37 -19.30
CA GLU A 126 23.51 -15.10 -20.54
C GLU A 126 22.08 -15.61 -20.56
N LYS A 127 21.62 -16.22 -19.45
CA LYS A 127 20.25 -16.70 -19.33
C LYS A 127 19.24 -15.56 -19.44
N LEU A 128 19.42 -14.46 -18.69
CA LEU A 128 18.54 -13.29 -18.72
C LEU A 128 18.43 -12.69 -20.14
N THR A 129 19.55 -12.60 -20.85
CA THR A 129 19.60 -12.12 -22.25
C THR A 129 18.86 -13.09 -23.19
N SER A 130 19.11 -14.40 -23.06
CA SER A 130 18.50 -15.43 -23.92
C SER A 130 16.98 -15.45 -23.84
N VAL A 131 16.42 -15.16 -22.65
CA VAL A 131 14.96 -15.13 -22.43
C VAL A 131 14.37 -13.74 -22.58
N LYS A 132 15.17 -12.74 -22.98
CA LYS A 132 14.79 -11.32 -23.04
C LYS A 132 14.10 -10.85 -21.76
N PHE A 133 14.69 -11.16 -20.61
CA PHE A 133 14.08 -10.90 -19.32
C PHE A 133 13.74 -9.40 -19.15
N ASP A 134 12.45 -9.12 -18.96
CA ASP A 134 11.96 -7.78 -18.67
C ASP A 134 11.38 -7.80 -17.26
N GLY A 135 12.14 -7.29 -16.30
CA GLY A 135 11.78 -7.38 -14.90
C GLY A 135 12.77 -6.69 -13.98
N PHE A 136 12.81 -7.08 -12.72
CA PHE A 136 13.83 -6.62 -11.79
C PHE A 136 14.34 -7.76 -10.91
N MET A 137 15.54 -7.55 -10.34
CA MET A 137 16.14 -8.45 -9.37
C MET A 137 16.27 -7.75 -8.02
N GLU A 138 15.86 -8.41 -6.95
CA GLU A 138 16.17 -8.06 -5.58
C GLU A 138 17.43 -8.84 -5.15
N ILE A 139 18.47 -8.11 -4.76
CA ILE A 139 19.76 -8.65 -4.33
C ILE A 139 19.85 -8.47 -2.81
N LYS A 140 20.02 -9.58 -2.10
CA LYS A 140 20.13 -9.63 -0.64
C LYS A 140 21.54 -10.02 -0.24
N ARG A 141 22.15 -9.21 0.62
CA ARG A 141 23.47 -9.47 1.21
C ARG A 141 23.40 -9.21 2.71
N GLY A 142 23.16 -10.27 3.49
CA GLY A 142 22.92 -10.14 4.93
C GLY A 142 21.68 -9.28 5.20
N VAL A 143 21.87 -8.10 5.80
CA VAL A 143 20.77 -7.15 6.09
C VAL A 143 20.53 -6.13 4.98
N ASP A 144 21.42 -6.07 3.98
CA ASP A 144 21.35 -5.14 2.86
C ASP A 144 20.46 -5.70 1.75
N ILE A 145 19.57 -4.86 1.23
CA ILE A 145 18.68 -5.17 0.11
C ILE A 145 18.93 -4.13 -1.00
N SER A 146 19.09 -4.59 -2.23
CA SER A 146 19.34 -3.76 -3.41
C SER A 146 18.52 -4.23 -4.60
N TYR A 147 18.33 -3.36 -5.59
CA TYR A 147 17.44 -3.63 -6.73
C TYR A 147 18.12 -3.30 -8.04
N VAL A 148 17.89 -4.12 -9.06
CA VAL A 148 18.35 -3.85 -10.44
C VAL A 148 17.22 -4.10 -11.42
N ARG A 149 16.92 -3.11 -12.27
CA ARG A 149 15.96 -3.24 -13.37
C ARG A 149 16.64 -3.82 -14.59
N PHE A 150 15.93 -4.70 -15.29
CA PHE A 150 16.33 -5.29 -16.56
C PHE A 150 15.28 -5.05 -17.63
N LYS A 151 15.72 -4.72 -18.84
CA LYS A 151 14.87 -4.64 -20.03
C LYS A 151 15.52 -5.48 -21.13
N GLU A 152 14.76 -6.42 -21.69
CA GLU A 152 15.25 -7.36 -22.71
C GLU A 152 16.55 -8.08 -22.30
N GLY A 153 16.70 -8.37 -21.00
CA GLY A 153 17.86 -9.04 -20.41
C GLY A 153 19.04 -8.14 -20.06
N ALA A 154 19.00 -6.85 -20.44
CA ALA A 154 20.06 -5.89 -20.12
C ALA A 154 19.69 -5.04 -18.89
N PRO A 155 20.64 -4.79 -17.97
CA PRO A 155 20.42 -3.89 -16.83
C PRO A 155 20.22 -2.45 -17.29
N THR A 156 19.18 -1.77 -16.80
CA THR A 156 18.85 -0.38 -17.16
C THR A 156 19.01 0.60 -16.00
N SER A 157 18.79 0.15 -14.78
CA SER A 157 18.95 0.95 -13.56
C SER A 157 19.30 0.06 -12.39
N GLY A 158 19.98 0.63 -11.38
CA GLY A 158 20.45 -0.11 -10.21
C GLY A 158 20.45 0.78 -8.98
N TYR A 159 19.94 0.23 -7.90
CA TYR A 159 19.75 0.91 -6.62
C TYR A 159 20.40 0.06 -5.54
N PHE A 160 21.58 0.49 -5.10
CA PHE A 160 22.44 -0.30 -4.23
C PHE A 160 22.59 0.33 -2.84
N THR A 161 22.74 -0.50 -1.82
CA THR A 161 23.11 -0.08 -0.46
C THR A 161 24.62 -0.03 -0.25
N TRP A 162 25.40 -0.45 -1.25
CA TRP A 162 26.85 -0.33 -1.28
C TRP A 162 27.32 0.34 -2.55
N LYS A 163 28.59 0.75 -2.58
CA LYS A 163 29.17 1.41 -3.73
C LYS A 163 29.30 0.43 -4.91
N VAL A 164 28.68 0.77 -6.03
CA VAL A 164 28.79 0.07 -7.31
C VAL A 164 29.21 1.09 -8.37
N GLU A 165 30.22 0.75 -9.17
CA GLU A 165 30.84 1.69 -10.12
C GLU A 165 29.94 2.01 -11.33
N GLY A 166 29.02 1.12 -11.67
CA GLY A 166 28.05 1.34 -12.73
C GLY A 166 27.12 0.16 -12.92
N ILE A 167 26.09 0.37 -13.75
CA ILE A 167 25.06 -0.64 -14.06
C ILE A 167 25.29 -1.33 -15.40
N ALA A 168 26.36 -0.97 -16.13
CA ALA A 168 26.75 -1.69 -17.33
C ALA A 168 26.97 -3.19 -17.01
N PRO A 169 26.61 -4.12 -17.92
CA PRO A 169 26.63 -5.56 -17.64
C PRO A 169 27.94 -6.05 -16.99
N ASP A 170 29.09 -5.66 -17.53
CA ASP A 170 30.39 -6.12 -17.03
C ASP A 170 30.73 -5.56 -15.64
N LEU A 171 30.40 -4.30 -15.39
CA LEU A 171 30.58 -3.67 -14.07
C LEU A 171 29.66 -4.29 -13.02
N LEU A 172 28.42 -4.56 -13.39
CA LEU A 172 27.45 -5.18 -12.49
C LEU A 172 27.83 -6.64 -12.17
N LYS A 173 28.25 -7.41 -13.18
CA LYS A 173 28.79 -8.76 -12.98
C LYS A 173 29.98 -8.75 -12.03
N ALA A 174 30.93 -7.83 -12.22
CA ALA A 174 32.09 -7.69 -11.34
C ALA A 174 31.65 -7.34 -9.91
N ALA A 175 30.71 -6.42 -9.73
CA ALA A 175 30.17 -6.05 -8.43
C ALA A 175 29.46 -7.23 -7.74
N LEU A 176 28.70 -8.04 -8.47
CA LEU A 176 28.04 -9.23 -7.93
C LEU A 176 29.05 -10.32 -7.55
N LYS A 177 30.08 -10.56 -8.38
CA LYS A 177 31.18 -11.49 -8.05
C LYS A 177 31.91 -11.05 -6.79
N ALA A 178 32.30 -9.78 -6.70
CA ALA A 178 32.97 -9.23 -5.52
C ALA A 178 32.08 -9.34 -4.27
N ALA A 179 30.78 -9.04 -4.41
CA ALA A 179 29.82 -9.15 -3.31
C ALA A 179 29.64 -10.61 -2.84
N ALA A 180 29.67 -11.59 -3.75
CA ALA A 180 29.54 -13.01 -3.42
C ALA A 180 30.74 -13.57 -2.64
N THR A 181 31.90 -12.91 -2.71
CA THR A 181 33.12 -13.30 -1.96
C THR A 181 33.23 -12.68 -0.57
N ALA A 182 32.41 -11.67 -0.26
CA ALA A 182 32.36 -11.06 1.08
C ALA A 182 31.67 -11.99 2.09
N PRO A 183 31.88 -11.83 3.41
CA PRO A 183 31.17 -12.63 4.40
C PRO A 183 29.65 -12.43 4.31
N GLY A 184 28.97 -13.40 3.68
CA GLY A 184 27.53 -13.45 3.48
C GLY A 184 27.17 -13.85 2.04
N ALA A 185 26.38 -14.92 1.90
CA ALA A 185 25.87 -15.35 0.60
C ALA A 185 25.05 -14.23 -0.06
N VAL A 186 25.32 -13.97 -1.34
CA VAL A 186 24.49 -13.05 -2.14
C VAL A 186 23.34 -13.86 -2.71
N ILE A 187 22.14 -13.53 -2.23
CA ILE A 187 20.91 -14.21 -2.62
C ILE A 187 20.12 -13.29 -3.55
N VAL A 188 19.64 -13.83 -4.67
CA VAL A 188 18.87 -13.09 -5.67
C VAL A 188 17.47 -13.66 -5.81
N ASP A 189 16.48 -12.76 -5.78
CA ASP A 189 15.12 -13.03 -6.24
C ASP A 189 14.86 -12.22 -7.53
N ALA A 190 14.23 -12.83 -8.54
CA ALA A 190 13.92 -12.16 -9.81
C ALA A 190 12.42 -12.12 -10.07
N TYR A 191 11.94 -11.00 -10.57
CA TYR A 191 10.53 -10.71 -10.80
C TYR A 191 10.38 -10.23 -12.25
N ASP A 192 9.55 -10.91 -13.04
CA ASP A 192 9.36 -10.66 -14.48
C ASP A 192 8.36 -9.54 -14.80
N LYS A 193 7.94 -8.78 -13.78
CA LYS A 193 6.97 -7.71 -13.92
C LYS A 193 7.30 -6.59 -12.94
N LEU A 194 7.22 -5.36 -13.44
CA LEU A 194 7.12 -4.15 -12.63
C LEU A 194 5.66 -3.71 -12.67
N PRO A 195 4.85 -4.09 -11.67
CA PRO A 195 3.45 -3.72 -11.64
C PRO A 195 3.36 -2.21 -11.37
N VAL A 196 2.47 -1.54 -12.09
CA VAL A 196 1.89 -0.29 -11.57
C VAL A 196 1.03 -0.70 -10.39
N LEU A 197 1.59 -0.66 -9.19
CA LEU A 197 0.85 -1.10 -8.01
C LEU A 197 -0.29 -0.14 -7.73
N ALA A 198 -1.48 -0.72 -7.58
CA ALA A 198 -2.66 0.00 -7.16
C ALA A 198 -2.42 0.58 -5.75
N GLU A 199 -2.64 1.88 -5.62
CA GLU A 199 -2.48 2.62 -4.38
C GLU A 199 -3.47 2.09 -3.33
N HIS A 200 -2.99 1.90 -2.10
CA HIS A 200 -3.88 1.58 -0.99
C HIS A 200 -4.93 2.67 -0.81
N ALA A 201 -6.07 2.24 -0.29
CA ALA A 201 -7.04 3.14 0.30
C ALA A 201 -6.35 4.03 1.35
N SER A 202 -6.37 5.35 1.15
CA SER A 202 -5.87 6.27 2.16
C SER A 202 -6.79 6.27 3.40
N PRO A 203 -6.28 6.60 4.60
CA PRO A 203 -7.11 6.71 5.79
C PRO A 203 -8.33 7.65 5.61
N ALA A 204 -8.13 8.75 4.87
CA ALA A 204 -9.20 9.71 4.58
C ALA A 204 -10.29 9.13 3.66
N GLN A 205 -9.92 8.28 2.69
CA GLN A 205 -10.91 7.58 1.85
C GLN A 205 -11.71 6.57 2.65
N ILE A 206 -11.07 5.80 3.55
CA ILE A 206 -11.76 4.87 4.44
C ILE A 206 -12.75 5.65 5.33
N GLU A 207 -12.30 6.75 5.93
CA GLU A 207 -13.12 7.61 6.78
C GLU A 207 -14.31 8.21 6.03
N LEU A 208 -14.10 8.64 4.78
CA LEU A 208 -15.18 9.13 3.90
C LEU A 208 -16.29 8.08 3.76
N PHE A 209 -15.94 6.85 3.41
CA PHE A 209 -16.92 5.78 3.21
C PHE A 209 -17.64 5.39 4.50
N VAL A 210 -16.90 5.31 5.62
CA VAL A 210 -17.47 5.04 6.94
C VAL A 210 -18.48 6.13 7.34
N LYS A 211 -18.13 7.40 7.16
CA LYS A 211 -19.04 8.53 7.47
C LYS A 211 -20.28 8.53 6.59
N ALA A 212 -20.12 8.28 5.29
CA ALA A 212 -21.23 8.20 4.34
C ALA A 212 -22.22 7.08 4.72
N MET A 213 -21.70 5.89 5.04
CA MET A 213 -22.52 4.76 5.47
C MET A 213 -23.20 5.04 6.82
N ASN A 214 -22.48 5.57 7.82
CA ASN A 214 -23.05 5.93 9.12
C ASN A 214 -24.17 6.97 8.99
N LYS A 215 -24.02 7.97 8.10
CA LYS A 215 -25.05 8.97 7.85
C LYS A 215 -26.30 8.34 7.22
N LEU A 216 -26.12 7.46 6.24
CA LEU A 216 -27.22 6.70 5.64
C LEU A 216 -27.95 5.82 6.66
N MET A 217 -27.20 5.15 7.53
CA MET A 217 -27.77 4.36 8.60
C MET A 217 -28.57 5.22 9.57
N ALA A 218 -28.06 6.39 9.98
CA ALA A 218 -28.76 7.29 10.88
C ALA A 218 -30.12 7.74 10.32
N GLU A 219 -30.17 8.14 9.04
CA GLU A 219 -31.44 8.52 8.39
C GLU A 219 -32.43 7.34 8.33
N LEU A 220 -31.94 6.13 8.03
CA LEU A 220 -32.80 4.94 8.00
C LEU A 220 -33.26 4.49 9.40
N LYS A 221 -32.45 4.69 10.46
CA LYS A 221 -32.83 4.35 11.84
C LYS A 221 -34.04 5.17 12.29
N ASN A 222 -34.09 6.45 11.89
CA ASN A 222 -35.20 7.35 12.22
C ASN A 222 -36.53 6.92 11.55
N ILE A 223 -36.46 6.16 10.46
CA ILE A 223 -37.62 5.84 9.62
C ILE A 223 -38.08 4.40 9.83
N ALA A 224 -37.14 3.45 9.78
CA ALA A 224 -37.41 2.02 9.83
C ALA A 224 -37.14 1.39 11.20
N GLY A 225 -36.59 2.17 12.14
CA GLY A 225 -36.25 1.73 13.49
C GLY A 225 -34.85 1.13 13.62
N PRO A 226 -34.20 1.27 14.79
CA PRO A 226 -32.80 0.90 15.00
C PRO A 226 -32.53 -0.60 14.80
N THR A 227 -33.40 -1.46 15.32
CA THR A 227 -33.21 -2.92 15.27
C THR A 227 -33.18 -3.46 13.84
N LEU A 228 -34.10 -2.98 12.99
CA LEU A 228 -34.18 -3.43 11.59
C LEU A 228 -32.93 -2.97 10.83
N VAL A 229 -32.52 -1.71 11.00
CA VAL A 229 -31.31 -1.17 10.38
C VAL A 229 -30.06 -1.94 10.82
N SER A 230 -29.91 -2.21 12.11
CA SER A 230 -28.76 -2.96 12.62
C SER A 230 -28.68 -4.39 12.07
N LYS A 231 -29.83 -5.06 11.87
CA LYS A 231 -29.86 -6.39 11.25
C LYS A 231 -29.52 -6.32 9.76
N THR A 232 -30.11 -5.36 9.04
CA THR A 232 -29.94 -5.22 7.58
C THR A 232 -28.52 -4.79 7.20
N ILE A 233 -27.89 -3.90 7.98
CA ILE A 233 -26.50 -3.50 7.73
C ILE A 233 -25.54 -4.68 7.94
N ALA A 234 -25.78 -5.52 8.95
CA ALA A 234 -24.98 -6.70 9.22
C ALA A 234 -25.11 -7.73 8.08
N SER A 235 -26.33 -8.05 7.65
CA SER A 235 -26.56 -9.01 6.57
C SER A 235 -26.04 -8.51 5.22
N SER A 236 -26.19 -7.21 4.91
CA SER A 236 -25.64 -6.63 3.68
C SER A 236 -24.10 -6.59 3.69
N LYS A 237 -23.48 -6.38 4.86
CA LYS A 237 -22.02 -6.48 5.02
C LYS A 237 -21.55 -7.90 4.76
N GLU A 238 -22.24 -8.89 5.34
CA GLU A 238 -21.90 -10.30 5.19
C GLU A 238 -21.96 -10.74 3.72
N ALA A 239 -23.02 -10.34 3.00
CA ALA A 239 -23.16 -10.60 1.57
C ALA A 239 -22.01 -9.97 0.75
N ALA A 240 -21.74 -8.68 0.94
CA ALA A 240 -20.66 -7.98 0.23
C ALA A 240 -19.25 -8.52 0.60
N SER A 241 -19.07 -9.00 1.83
CA SER A 241 -17.83 -9.59 2.31
C SER A 241 -17.48 -10.92 1.62
N GLY A 242 -18.45 -11.54 0.93
CA GLY A 242 -18.22 -12.71 0.07
C GLY A 242 -17.33 -12.37 -1.14
N HIS A 243 -17.50 -11.17 -1.71
CA HIS A 243 -16.70 -10.68 -2.84
C HIS A 243 -15.51 -9.83 -2.39
N TYR A 244 -15.67 -9.10 -1.28
CA TYR A 244 -14.67 -8.15 -0.77
C TYR A 244 -14.28 -8.49 0.67
N PRO A 245 -13.32 -9.40 0.89
CA PRO A 245 -12.97 -9.91 2.23
C PRO A 245 -12.57 -8.83 3.23
N PHE A 246 -12.00 -7.70 2.78
CA PHE A 246 -11.60 -6.59 3.64
C PHE A 246 -12.77 -5.97 4.42
N LEU A 247 -14.02 -6.15 3.96
CA LEU A 247 -15.20 -5.65 4.66
C LEU A 247 -15.42 -6.30 6.03
N LYS A 248 -14.81 -7.46 6.28
CA LYS A 248 -14.84 -8.16 7.58
C LYS A 248 -14.13 -7.37 8.68
N GLU A 249 -13.16 -6.52 8.32
CA GLU A 249 -12.37 -5.68 9.25
C GLU A 249 -13.15 -4.46 9.77
N PHE A 250 -14.38 -4.25 9.30
CA PHE A 250 -15.28 -3.23 9.84
C PHE A 250 -16.19 -3.83 10.91
N GLU A 251 -16.16 -3.21 12.08
CA GLU A 251 -17.06 -3.54 13.18
C GLU A 251 -18.28 -2.64 13.14
N PHE A 252 -19.40 -3.17 13.59
CA PHE A 252 -20.63 -2.43 13.71
C PHE A 252 -21.32 -2.78 15.02
N ASN A 253 -21.50 -1.74 15.87
CA ASN A 253 -22.39 -1.77 17.03
C ASN A 253 -23.52 -0.78 16.79
N ASP A 254 -23.34 0.48 17.17
CA ASP A 254 -24.26 1.58 16.83
C ASP A 254 -23.83 2.35 15.57
N GLU A 255 -22.53 2.37 15.32
CA GLU A 255 -21.88 2.97 14.16
C GLU A 255 -20.82 2.02 13.62
N ILE A 256 -20.53 2.15 12.34
CA ILE A 256 -19.44 1.45 11.67
C ILE A 256 -18.13 2.09 12.10
N LYS A 257 -17.17 1.25 12.48
CA LYS A 257 -15.80 1.63 12.81
C LYS A 257 -14.83 0.73 12.06
N SER A 258 -13.73 1.32 11.57
CA SER A 258 -12.60 0.57 11.01
C SER A 258 -11.58 0.24 12.10
N GLN A 259 -11.10 -1.00 12.16
CA GLN A 259 -10.04 -1.38 13.11
C GLN A 259 -8.61 -1.03 12.66
N GLY A 260 -8.44 -0.08 11.74
CA GLY A 260 -7.12 0.39 11.30
C GLY A 260 -6.29 -0.61 10.48
N LYS A 261 -6.74 -1.85 10.29
CA LYS A 261 -6.02 -2.93 9.59
C LYS A 261 -6.45 -3.17 8.15
N ILE A 262 -7.22 -2.27 7.56
CA ILE A 262 -7.75 -2.45 6.22
C ILE A 262 -6.61 -2.32 5.20
N VAL A 263 -6.27 -3.44 4.56
CA VAL A 263 -5.31 -3.51 3.46
C VAL A 263 -6.09 -3.82 2.20
N THR A 264 -6.43 -2.78 1.43
CA THR A 264 -7.11 -2.89 0.14
C THR A 264 -6.75 -1.69 -0.73
N THR A 265 -6.93 -1.83 -2.04
CA THR A 265 -6.70 -0.75 -2.99
C THR A 265 -7.81 0.29 -2.93
N SER A 266 -7.52 1.52 -3.35
CA SER A 266 -8.53 2.57 -3.51
C SER A 266 -9.71 2.12 -4.40
N GLU A 267 -9.43 1.32 -5.43
CA GLU A 267 -10.45 0.84 -6.35
C GLU A 267 -11.37 -0.21 -5.69
N GLU A 268 -10.78 -1.24 -5.08
CA GLU A 268 -11.51 -2.29 -4.37
C GLU A 268 -12.32 -1.74 -3.20
N LEU A 269 -11.79 -0.74 -2.48
CA LEU A 269 -12.51 -0.07 -1.41
C LEU A 269 -13.85 0.49 -1.91
N GLY A 270 -13.83 1.30 -2.98
CA GLY A 270 -15.06 1.90 -3.49
C GLY A 270 -15.99 0.88 -4.15
N LYS A 271 -15.48 -0.22 -4.72
CA LYS A 271 -16.32 -1.34 -5.19
C LYS A 271 -17.03 -2.06 -4.03
N GLY A 272 -16.29 -2.38 -2.97
CA GLY A 272 -16.84 -3.05 -1.80
C GLY A 272 -17.87 -2.19 -1.07
N PHE A 273 -17.61 -0.90 -0.91
CA PHE A 273 -18.61 0.03 -0.35
C PHE A 273 -19.79 0.28 -1.28
N ALA A 274 -19.60 0.30 -2.60
CA ALA A 274 -20.70 0.35 -3.56
C ALA A 274 -21.64 -0.83 -3.38
N GLU A 275 -21.12 -2.05 -3.39
CA GLU A 275 -21.93 -3.25 -3.22
C GLU A 275 -22.60 -3.30 -1.84
N TRP A 276 -21.87 -2.95 -0.77
CA TRP A 276 -22.44 -2.92 0.57
C TRP A 276 -23.57 -1.89 0.71
N MET A 277 -23.36 -0.65 0.24
CA MET A 277 -24.38 0.40 0.28
C MET A 277 -25.58 0.06 -0.61
N ASP A 278 -25.35 -0.48 -1.81
CA ASP A 278 -26.42 -0.91 -2.72
C ASP A 278 -27.27 -2.01 -2.06
N ASN A 279 -26.63 -3.06 -1.52
CA ASN A 279 -27.33 -4.16 -0.83
C ASN A 279 -28.11 -3.66 0.38
N PHE A 280 -27.53 -2.73 1.15
CA PHE A 280 -28.17 -2.13 2.32
C PHE A 280 -29.41 -1.31 1.93
N VAL A 281 -29.30 -0.45 0.91
CA VAL A 281 -30.41 0.37 0.42
C VAL A 281 -31.49 -0.51 -0.24
N ASP A 282 -31.11 -1.46 -1.09
CA ASP A 282 -32.05 -2.33 -1.81
C ASP A 282 -32.94 -3.13 -0.83
N ALA A 283 -32.41 -3.53 0.33
CA ALA A 283 -33.19 -4.21 1.37
C ALA A 283 -34.35 -3.35 1.93
N PHE A 284 -34.23 -2.02 1.93
CA PHE A 284 -35.32 -1.12 2.35
C PHE A 284 -36.23 -0.70 1.20
N ARG A 285 -35.84 -0.94 -0.05
CA ARG A 285 -36.58 -0.52 -1.25
C ARG A 285 -37.96 -1.19 -1.33
N ILE A 286 -38.08 -2.42 -0.82
CA ILE A 286 -39.36 -3.16 -0.72
C ILE A 286 -40.34 -2.43 0.21
N VAL A 287 -39.86 -1.85 1.31
CA VAL A 287 -40.70 -1.25 2.36
C VAL A 287 -40.96 0.24 2.10
N LEU A 288 -39.93 0.97 1.69
CA LEU A 288 -39.97 2.44 1.56
C LEU A 288 -40.25 2.92 0.12
N GLY A 289 -40.12 2.04 -0.88
CA GLY A 289 -40.35 2.35 -2.28
C GLY A 289 -39.60 3.59 -2.75
N LYS A 290 -40.27 4.47 -3.49
CA LYS A 290 -39.67 5.71 -4.05
C LYS A 290 -39.22 6.72 -3.00
N ARG A 291 -39.72 6.67 -1.76
CA ARG A 291 -39.29 7.61 -0.70
C ARG A 291 -37.83 7.40 -0.32
N LEU A 292 -37.31 6.19 -0.56
CA LEU A 292 -35.92 5.83 -0.29
C LEU A 292 -34.92 6.69 -1.05
N ASP A 293 -35.21 7.06 -2.30
CA ASP A 293 -34.29 7.84 -3.12
C ASP A 293 -34.02 9.22 -2.50
N GLY A 294 -35.06 9.87 -1.96
CA GLY A 294 -34.93 11.14 -1.23
C GLY A 294 -34.14 11.00 0.08
N ILE A 295 -34.32 9.88 0.80
CA ILE A 295 -33.56 9.58 2.04
C ILE A 295 -32.07 9.41 1.72
N VAL A 296 -31.74 8.65 0.67
CA VAL A 296 -30.36 8.46 0.21
C VAL A 296 -29.74 9.78 -0.22
N GLN A 297 -30.45 10.60 -0.99
CA GLN A 297 -29.98 11.94 -1.41
C GLN A 297 -29.68 12.84 -0.21
N ILE A 298 -30.54 12.86 0.80
CA ILE A 298 -30.34 13.64 2.03
C ILE A 298 -29.12 13.11 2.79
N ALA A 299 -29.01 11.79 2.98
CA ALA A 299 -27.92 11.18 3.71
C ALA A 299 -26.56 11.41 3.05
N LEU A 300 -26.48 11.35 1.72
CA LEU A 300 -25.22 11.39 0.98
C LEU A 300 -24.87 12.75 0.40
N LYS A 301 -25.71 13.77 0.65
CA LYS A 301 -25.57 15.13 0.09
C LYS A 301 -24.16 15.71 0.27
N ASP A 302 -23.60 15.58 1.48
CA ASP A 302 -22.30 16.18 1.82
C ASP A 302 -21.11 15.39 1.27
N PHE A 303 -21.34 14.12 0.91
CA PHE A 303 -20.30 13.21 0.41
C PHE A 303 -20.31 13.05 -1.11
N ARG A 304 -21.35 13.56 -1.78
CA ARG A 304 -21.64 13.28 -3.20
C ARG A 304 -20.46 13.47 -4.15
N PHE A 305 -19.72 14.58 -4.01
CA PHE A 305 -18.63 14.90 -4.93
C PHE A 305 -17.46 13.92 -4.74
N ALA A 306 -17.15 13.58 -3.49
CA ALA A 306 -16.09 12.65 -3.17
C ALA A 306 -16.47 11.21 -3.57
N LEU A 307 -17.72 10.79 -3.33
CA LEU A 307 -18.23 9.49 -3.77
C LEU A 307 -18.26 9.37 -5.30
N LYS A 308 -18.72 10.40 -6.02
CA LYS A 308 -18.70 10.46 -7.50
C LYS A 308 -17.30 10.38 -8.08
N ALA A 309 -16.33 11.05 -7.45
CA ALA A 309 -14.94 11.06 -7.91
C ALA A 309 -14.19 9.75 -7.62
N SER A 310 -14.70 8.92 -6.70
CA SER A 310 -14.09 7.63 -6.34
C SER A 310 -14.54 6.48 -7.27
N SER A 311 -14.02 5.26 -7.08
CA SER A 311 -14.56 4.08 -7.77
C SER A 311 -16.02 3.81 -7.43
N PHE A 312 -16.52 4.24 -6.26
CA PHE A 312 -17.92 4.09 -5.87
C PHE A 312 -18.89 4.64 -6.92
N GLY A 313 -18.70 5.87 -7.39
CA GLY A 313 -19.59 6.49 -8.38
C GLY A 313 -19.63 5.76 -9.73
N ARG A 314 -18.63 4.94 -10.02
CA ARG A 314 -18.57 4.11 -11.24
C ARG A 314 -19.35 2.80 -11.10
N TYR A 315 -19.38 2.22 -9.89
CA TYR A 315 -19.90 0.88 -9.66
C TYR A 315 -21.23 0.82 -8.90
N SER A 316 -21.57 1.84 -8.10
CA SER A 316 -22.80 1.86 -7.30
C SER A 316 -24.04 2.17 -8.17
N LYS A 317 -25.15 1.50 -7.87
CA LYS A 317 -26.49 1.82 -8.39
C LYS A 317 -27.00 3.16 -7.88
N LEU A 318 -26.46 3.66 -6.77
CA LEU A 318 -26.83 4.94 -6.16
C LEU A 318 -26.18 6.15 -6.86
N LYS A 319 -25.33 5.94 -7.88
CA LYS A 319 -24.60 7.01 -8.58
C LYS A 319 -25.51 8.12 -9.13
N ASP A 320 -26.73 7.78 -9.54
CA ASP A 320 -27.72 8.72 -10.07
C ASP A 320 -28.41 9.53 -8.96
N LEU A 321 -28.23 9.12 -7.70
CA LEU A 321 -28.74 9.79 -6.49
C LEU A 321 -27.65 10.62 -5.78
N LEU A 322 -26.41 10.58 -6.25
CA LEU A 322 -25.33 11.46 -5.77
C LEU A 322 -25.44 12.84 -6.43
#